data_AF-A0A931YHJ0-F1
#
_entry.id   AF-A0A931YHJ0-F1
#
_cell.length_a   1.000
_cell.length_b   1.000
_cell.length_c   1.000
_cell.angle_alpha   90.00
_cell.angle_beta   90.00
_cell.angle_gamma   90.00
#
_symmetry.space_group_name_H-M   'P 1'
#
loop_
_entity.id
_entity.type
_entity.pdbx_description
1 polymer ?
#
loop_
_entity_poly.entity_id
_entity_poly.type
_entity_poly.pdbx_seq_one_letter_code
_entity_poly.pdbx_strand_id
1 'polypeptide(L)'
;AELLGGKVYPAPVTDNHRPQWLTQVKGSIAASWAMTLYPWLGIRRRQELRDGLAQWRSQGNGVIGRGLAEAILAHRAARVSQADIMRLLRISKSSVYRHTRGRLPRIRVTKREPTATPAAISSDAD
;
A
#
# COMPACT_ATOMS: atom_id res chain seq x y z
N ALA A 1 -18.90 -1.38 -17.06
CA ALA A 1 -20.00 -1.50 -16.10
C ALA A 1 -19.54 -0.98 -14.73
N GLU A 2 -20.44 -0.63 -13.81
CA GLU A 2 -20.08 -0.29 -12.43
C GLU A 2 -20.56 -1.39 -11.49
N LEU A 3 -19.67 -1.85 -10.60
CA LEU A 3 -19.97 -2.89 -9.61
C LEU A 3 -19.38 -2.45 -8.28
N LEU A 4 -20.16 -2.49 -7.18
CA LEU A 4 -19.69 -2.15 -5.83
C LEU A 4 -18.86 -0.83 -5.78
N GLY A 5 -19.30 0.21 -6.50
CA GLY A 5 -18.62 1.51 -6.57
C GLY A 5 -17.28 1.51 -7.34
N GLY A 6 -16.97 0.45 -8.08
CA GLY A 6 -15.79 0.33 -8.93
C GLY A 6 -16.17 0.21 -10.41
N LYS A 7 -15.45 0.92 -11.28
CA LYS A 7 -15.59 0.76 -12.73
C LYS A 7 -14.87 -0.52 -13.16
N VAL A 8 -15.63 -1.40 -13.82
CA VAL A 8 -15.18 -2.70 -14.30
C VAL A 8 -15.04 -2.67 -15.81
N TYR A 9 -13.87 -3.09 -16.28
CA TYR A 9 -13.48 -3.14 -17.69
C TYR A 9 -13.11 -4.57 -18.07
N PRO A 10 -13.42 -5.04 -19.29
CA PRO A 10 -12.88 -6.31 -19.76
C PRO A 10 -11.35 -6.22 -19.82
N ALA A 11 -10.67 -7.26 -19.33
CA ALA A 11 -9.23 -7.38 -19.46
C ALA A 11 -8.90 -7.88 -20.87
N PRO A 12 -7.83 -7.40 -21.52
CA PRO A 12 -7.30 -8.08 -22.70
C PRO A 12 -6.79 -9.46 -22.27
N VAL A 13 -7.37 -10.52 -22.83
CA VAL A 13 -6.98 -11.90 -22.55
C VAL A 13 -6.37 -12.52 -23.79
N THR A 14 -5.28 -13.27 -23.62
CA THR A 14 -4.69 -14.10 -24.66
C THR A 14 -5.60 -15.28 -24.98
N ASP A 15 -5.49 -15.82 -26.19
CA ASP A 15 -6.27 -17.00 -26.61
C ASP A 15 -6.15 -18.15 -25.58
N ASN A 16 -7.25 -18.87 -25.39
CA ASN A 16 -7.44 -19.96 -24.40
C ASN A 16 -7.55 -19.57 -22.92
N HIS A 17 -7.57 -18.28 -22.57
CA HIS A 17 -7.82 -17.86 -21.19
C HIS A 17 -9.30 -17.57 -20.93
N ARG A 18 -9.75 -17.80 -19.69
CA ARG A 18 -11.12 -17.44 -19.28
C ARG A 18 -11.32 -15.92 -19.39
N PRO A 19 -12.54 -15.44 -19.70
CA PRO A 19 -12.86 -14.03 -19.63
C PRO A 19 -12.48 -13.43 -18.28
N GLN A 20 -11.81 -12.28 -18.31
CA GLN A 20 -11.35 -11.57 -17.12
C GLN A 20 -11.80 -10.12 -17.16
N TRP A 21 -11.97 -9.55 -15.97
CA TRP A 21 -12.30 -8.15 -15.80
C TRP A 21 -11.36 -7.48 -14.82
N LEU A 22 -11.04 -6.22 -15.08
CA LEU A 22 -10.18 -5.38 -14.25
C LEU A 22 -11.03 -4.28 -13.61
N THR A 23 -10.75 -4.01 -12.35
CA THR A 23 -11.30 -2.87 -11.60
C THR A 23 -10.17 -2.20 -10.84
N GLN A 24 -10.22 -0.87 -10.75
CA GLN A 24 -9.29 -0.09 -9.95
C GLN A 24 -10.07 0.70 -8.89
N VAL A 25 -10.05 0.20 -7.66
CA VAL A 25 -10.71 0.80 -6.50
C VAL A 25 -9.70 1.19 -5.43
N LYS A 26 -10.02 2.19 -4.61
CA LYS A 26 -9.14 2.72 -3.56
C LYS A 26 -9.91 2.92 -2.26
N GLY A 27 -9.18 2.98 -1.13
CA GLY A 27 -9.73 3.32 0.17
C GLY A 27 -10.77 2.30 0.67
N SER A 28 -11.85 2.79 1.29
CA SER A 28 -12.91 1.95 1.86
C SER A 28 -13.58 1.05 0.83
N ILE A 29 -13.78 1.53 -0.40
CA ILE A 29 -14.36 0.73 -1.49
C ILE A 29 -13.47 -0.48 -1.81
N ALA A 30 -12.14 -0.32 -1.79
CA ALA A 30 -11.23 -1.45 -2.00
C ALA A 30 -11.33 -2.49 -0.88
N ALA A 31 -11.52 -2.05 0.37
CA ALA A 31 -11.75 -2.96 1.49
C ALA A 31 -13.07 -3.72 1.34
N SER A 32 -14.15 -3.04 0.92
CA SER A 32 -15.44 -3.69 0.63
C SER A 32 -15.31 -4.76 -0.45
N TRP A 33 -14.67 -4.44 -1.58
CA TRP A 33 -14.37 -5.42 -2.63
C TRP A 33 -13.59 -6.62 -2.12
N ALA A 34 -12.56 -6.36 -1.32
CA ALA A 34 -11.71 -7.42 -0.80
C ALA A 34 -12.47 -8.35 0.16
N MET A 35 -13.36 -7.78 0.99
CA MET A 35 -14.23 -8.55 1.88
C MET A 35 -15.30 -9.34 1.11
N THR A 36 -15.85 -8.77 0.03
CA THR A 36 -16.78 -9.50 -0.86
C THR A 36 -16.09 -10.68 -1.53
N LEU A 37 -14.85 -10.51 -1.99
CA LEU A 37 -14.09 -11.56 -2.65
C LEU A 37 -13.51 -12.60 -1.67
N TYR A 38 -13.43 -12.26 -0.38
CA TYR A 38 -12.76 -13.04 0.66
C TYR A 38 -13.09 -14.55 0.66
N PRO A 39 -14.36 -14.99 0.54
CA PRO A 39 -14.71 -16.41 0.55
C PRO A 39 -14.09 -17.18 -0.63
N TRP A 40 -13.92 -16.53 -1.78
CA TRP A 40 -13.37 -17.12 -3.00
C TRP A 40 -11.84 -17.05 -3.09
N LEU A 41 -11.19 -16.38 -2.14
CA LEU A 41 -9.73 -16.32 -2.08
C LEU A 41 -9.15 -17.61 -1.47
N GLY A 42 -8.04 -18.09 -2.03
CA GLY A 42 -7.23 -19.14 -1.39
C GLY A 42 -6.51 -18.65 -0.13
N ILE A 43 -6.01 -19.57 0.69
CA ILE A 43 -5.42 -19.30 2.02
C ILE A 43 -4.35 -18.19 1.96
N ARG A 44 -3.40 -18.29 1.03
CA ARG A 44 -2.32 -17.30 0.86
C ARG A 44 -2.88 -15.89 0.65
N ARG A 45 -3.85 -15.75 -0.26
CA ARG A 45 -4.41 -14.45 -0.63
C ARG A 45 -5.28 -13.85 0.50
N ARG A 46 -5.91 -14.71 1.31
CA ARG A 46 -6.59 -14.27 2.54
C ARG A 46 -5.60 -13.72 3.56
N GLN A 47 -4.42 -14.34 3.72
CA GLN A 47 -3.40 -13.82 4.64
C GLN A 47 -2.86 -12.47 4.17
N GLU A 48 -2.48 -12.34 2.91
CA GLU A 48 -2.04 -11.07 2.30
C GLU A 48 -3.09 -9.96 2.51
N LEU A 49 -4.38 -10.30 2.37
CA LEU A 49 -5.47 -9.37 2.60
C LEU A 49 -5.63 -8.98 4.08
N ARG A 50 -5.52 -9.93 5.01
CA ARG A 50 -5.56 -9.64 6.45
C ARG A 50 -4.45 -8.67 6.85
N ASP A 51 -3.23 -8.93 6.40
CA ASP A 51 -2.06 -8.08 6.68
C ASP A 51 -2.26 -6.68 6.09
N GLY A 52 -2.76 -6.61 4.85
CA GLY A 52 -3.09 -5.35 4.20
C GLY A 52 -4.18 -4.54 4.92
N LEU A 53 -5.27 -5.20 5.36
CA LEU A 53 -6.35 -4.55 6.11
C LEU A 53 -5.92 -4.12 7.51
N ALA A 54 -5.09 -4.92 8.20
CA ALA A 54 -4.53 -4.57 9.50
C ALA A 54 -3.66 -3.30 9.40
N GLN A 55 -2.80 -3.25 8.39
CA GLN A 55 -1.99 -2.06 8.09
C GLN A 55 -2.86 -0.85 7.71
N TRP A 56 -3.89 -1.06 6.89
CA TRP A 56 -4.80 0.01 6.50
C TRP A 56 -5.56 0.59 7.69
N ARG A 57 -5.99 -0.27 8.64
CA ARG A 57 -6.64 0.14 9.88
C ARG A 57 -5.70 0.91 10.81
N SER A 58 -4.46 0.43 11.00
CA SER A 58 -3.46 1.13 11.83
C SER A 58 -3.09 2.51 11.27
N GLN A 59 -3.18 2.67 9.95
CA GLN A 59 -3.03 3.95 9.25
C GLN A 59 -4.29 4.84 9.28
N GLY A 60 -5.33 4.51 10.05
CA GLY A 60 -6.55 5.33 10.13
C GLY A 60 -7.46 5.19 8.90
N ASN A 61 -7.60 3.98 8.35
CA ASN A 61 -8.43 3.69 7.17
C ASN A 61 -8.03 4.51 5.93
N GLY A 62 -6.72 4.78 5.78
CA GLY A 62 -6.17 5.56 4.67
C GLY A 62 -6.20 7.08 4.89
N VAL A 63 -6.69 7.54 6.04
CA VAL A 63 -6.47 8.90 6.53
C VAL A 63 -5.14 8.91 7.28
N ILE A 64 -4.09 9.45 6.66
CA ILE A 64 -2.78 9.57 7.31
C ILE A 64 -2.94 10.40 8.59
N GLY A 65 -2.85 9.72 9.73
CA GLY A 65 -2.89 10.35 11.04
C GLY A 65 -1.74 11.32 11.22
N ARG A 66 -1.90 12.28 12.14
CA ARG A 66 -0.93 13.35 12.40
C ARG A 66 0.49 12.82 12.62
N GLY A 67 0.65 11.78 13.45
CA GLY A 67 1.98 11.17 13.72
C GLY A 67 2.65 10.57 12.47
N LEU A 68 1.87 9.95 11.57
CA LEU A 68 2.41 9.42 10.32
C LEU A 68 2.77 10.55 9.33
N ALA A 69 1.98 11.62 9.29
CA ALA A 69 2.30 12.80 8.49
C ALA A 69 3.58 13.50 8.99
N GLU A 70 3.75 13.61 10.30
CA GLU A 70 4.96 14.14 10.93
C GLU A 70 6.17 13.23 10.64
N ALA A 71 6.02 11.91 10.72
CA ALA A 71 7.08 10.97 10.34
C ALA A 71 7.52 11.11 8.87
N ILE A 72 6.57 11.26 7.93
CA ILE A 72 6.88 11.50 6.51
C ILE A 72 7.74 12.76 6.35
N LEU A 73 7.37 13.84 7.04
CA LEU A 73 8.11 15.10 6.99
C LEU A 73 9.49 14.97 7.63
N ALA A 74 9.60 14.30 8.77
CA ALA A 74 10.86 14.06 9.47
C ALA A 74 11.86 13.26 8.61
N HIS A 75 11.44 12.13 8.03
CA HIS A 75 12.30 11.35 7.13
C HIS A 75 12.68 12.14 5.87
N ARG A 76 11.75 12.97 5.35
CA ARG A 76 12.04 13.78 4.18
C ARG A 76 13.05 14.90 4.48
N ALA A 77 12.93 15.56 5.63
CA ALA A 77 13.91 16.54 6.12
C ALA A 77 15.28 15.89 6.35
N ALA A 78 15.30 14.63 6.81
CA ALA A 78 16.52 13.82 6.94
C ALA A 78 17.12 13.35 5.59
N ARG A 79 16.59 13.80 4.45
CA ARG A 79 17.03 13.50 3.08
C ARG A 79 16.93 12.03 2.67
N VAL A 80 16.03 11.28 3.29
CA VAL A 80 15.70 9.91 2.89
C VAL A 80 14.99 9.91 1.53
N SER A 81 15.29 8.91 0.70
CA SER A 81 14.69 8.78 -0.62
C SER A 81 13.17 8.53 -0.52
N GLN A 82 12.41 9.00 -1.52
CA GLN A 82 10.95 8.79 -1.53
C GLN A 82 10.59 7.29 -1.58
N ALA A 83 11.42 6.47 -2.24
CA ALA A 83 11.22 5.03 -2.31
C ALA A 83 11.44 4.34 -0.95
N ASP A 84 12.42 4.80 -0.17
CA ASP A 84 12.70 4.24 1.15
C ASP A 84 11.60 4.66 2.15
N ILE A 85 11.13 5.91 2.11
CA ILE A 85 9.99 6.36 2.92
C ILE A 85 8.74 5.51 2.64
N MET A 86 8.45 5.22 1.36
CA MET A 86 7.34 4.36 0.97
C MET A 86 7.48 2.95 1.56
N ARG A 87 8.70 2.40 1.57
CA ARG A 87 8.98 1.05 2.08
C ARG A 87 8.88 0.99 3.60
N LEU A 88 9.54 1.92 4.30
CA LEU A 88 9.59 2.00 5.77
C LEU A 88 8.20 2.21 6.37
N LEU A 89 7.47 3.20 5.84
CA LEU A 89 6.18 3.59 6.38
C LEU A 89 5.01 2.81 5.75
N ARG A 90 5.30 1.94 4.77
CA ARG A 90 4.32 1.16 4.00
C ARG A 90 3.19 2.03 3.43
N ILE A 91 3.57 3.13 2.78
CA ILE A 91 2.63 4.11 2.20
C ILE A 91 2.87 4.28 0.70
N SER A 92 1.82 4.76 0.01
CA SER A 92 1.89 5.04 -1.42
C SER A 92 2.79 6.24 -1.75
N LYS A 93 3.33 6.25 -2.98
CA LYS A 93 4.06 7.40 -3.52
C LYS A 93 3.26 8.71 -3.44
N SER A 94 1.98 8.63 -3.77
CA SER A 94 1.05 9.76 -3.79
C SER A 94 0.83 10.34 -2.39
N SER A 95 0.81 9.49 -1.38
CA SER A 95 0.75 9.90 0.03
C SER A 95 1.98 10.70 0.44
N VAL A 96 3.19 10.18 0.16
CA VAL A 96 4.44 10.91 0.43
C VAL A 96 4.45 12.26 -0.28
N TYR A 97 4.07 12.28 -1.56
CA TYR A 97 4.02 13.51 -2.34
C TYR A 97 3.02 14.53 -1.78
N ARG A 98 1.80 14.11 -1.45
CA ARG A 98 0.76 15.00 -0.90
C ARG A 98 1.22 15.70 0.38
N HIS A 99 1.93 14.98 1.26
CA HIS A 99 2.36 15.54 2.55
C HIS A 99 3.68 16.32 2.46
N THR A 100 4.47 16.15 1.40
CA THR A 100 5.75 16.86 1.23
C THR A 100 5.63 18.06 0.28
N ARG A 101 4.72 18.01 -0.70
CA ARG A 101 4.52 19.07 -1.70
C ARG A 101 4.18 20.38 -0.99
N GLY A 102 4.96 21.43 -1.27
CA GLY A 102 4.72 22.78 -0.76
C GLY A 102 5.10 22.99 0.72
N ARG A 103 5.46 21.93 1.45
CA ARG A 103 5.94 22.01 2.84
C ARG A 103 7.46 21.91 2.96
N LEU A 104 8.11 21.31 1.97
CA LEU A 104 9.56 21.17 1.90
C LEU A 104 10.08 21.54 0.49
N PRO A 105 11.25 22.19 0.39
CA PRO A 105 11.88 22.48 -0.90
C PRO A 105 12.24 21.18 -1.64
N ARG A 106 12.49 21.25 -2.95
CA ARG A 106 13.00 20.09 -3.71
C ARG A 106 14.40 19.72 -3.20
N ILE A 107 14.52 18.57 -2.55
CA ILE A 107 15.76 18.11 -1.93
C ILE A 107 16.49 17.14 -2.85
N ARG A 108 17.81 17.31 -3.01
CA ARG A 108 18.71 16.31 -3.58
C ARG A 108 18.92 15.19 -2.56
N VAL A 109 18.53 13.97 -2.91
CA VAL A 109 18.64 12.79 -2.02
C VAL A 109 20.12 12.47 -1.79
N THR A 110 20.53 12.37 -0.53
CA THR A 110 21.93 12.07 -0.17
C THR A 110 22.05 10.86 0.75
N LYS A 111 20.95 10.38 1.34
CA LYS A 111 20.92 9.20 2.20
C LYS A 111 19.98 8.15 1.60
N ARG A 112 20.53 6.98 1.30
CA ARG A 112 19.77 5.75 1.03
C ARG A 112 19.85 4.95 2.32
N GLU A 113 18.72 4.70 2.97
CA GLU A 113 18.76 3.86 4.17
C GLU A 113 19.18 2.45 3.76
N PRO A 114 20.11 1.81 4.50
CA PRO A 114 20.48 0.43 4.25
C PRO A 114 19.21 -0.41 4.40
N THR A 115 18.97 -1.25 3.41
CA THR A 115 17.84 -2.15 3.37
C THR A 115 17.86 -2.98 4.65
N ALA A 116 16.92 -2.76 5.57
CA ALA A 116 16.65 -3.75 6.59
C ALA A 116 16.13 -4.99 5.86
N THR A 117 17.03 -5.96 5.66
CA THR A 117 16.65 -7.33 5.34
C THR A 117 15.58 -7.72 6.35
N PRO A 118 14.38 -8.17 5.93
CA PRO A 118 13.41 -8.68 6.89
C PRO A 118 14.14 -9.75 7.68
N ALA A 119 14.32 -9.52 8.98
CA ALA A 119 14.92 -10.50 9.87
C ALA A 119 14.21 -11.82 9.61
N ALA A 120 14.97 -12.82 9.16
CA ALA A 120 14.49 -14.17 9.04
C ALA A 120 13.79 -14.48 10.37
N ILE A 121 12.53 -14.89 10.27
CA ILE A 121 11.79 -15.43 11.40
C ILE A 121 12.63 -16.63 11.84
N SER A 122 13.39 -16.45 12.90
CA SER A 122 14.13 -17.49 13.61
C SER A 122 13.10 -18.47 14.15
N SER A 123 12.78 -19.49 13.35
CA SER A 123 12.14 -20.70 13.84
C SER A 123 13.18 -21.46 14.64
N ASP A 124 13.27 -21.18 15.93
CA ASP A 124 13.88 -22.05 16.93
C ASP A 124 13.43 -21.56 18.30
N ALA A 125 12.47 -22.26 18.89
CA ALA A 125 12.44 -22.64 20.30
C ALA A 125 11.10 -23.31 20.63
N ASP A 126 11.21 -24.62 20.87
CA ASP A 126 10.37 -25.57 21.62
C ASP A 126 9.02 -26.04 21.06
#